data_AF-A0A7J2WPL1-F1
#
_entry.id   AF-A0A7J2WPL1-F1
#
_cell.length_a   1.000
_cell.length_b   1.000
_cell.length_c   1.000
_cell.angle_alpha   90.00
_cell.angle_beta   90.00
_cell.angle_gamma   90.00
#
_symmetry.space_group_name_H-M   'P 1'
#
loop_
_entity.id
_entity.type
_entity.pdbx_description
1 polymer ?
#
loop_
_entity_poly.entity_id
_entity_poly.type
_entity_poly.pdbx_seq_one_letter_code
_entity_poly.pdbx_strand_id
1 'polypeptide(L)'
;MRVLLISEASNLPKLFSAISGLNPNYVEAITNGEAKVGVDKLLIANLNANECWVNLAVERAEGFDLIALPSSRDMREVASRLSVRIGVPYVAGAVQLSLKDGLLATKLCFGGRGLEVLSSQLPVRSERGSQWFRAIFR
;
A
#
# COMPACT_ATOMS: atom_id res chain seq x y z
N MET A 1 5.43 7.52 9.65
CA MET A 1 4.99 7.04 8.33
C MET A 1 3.47 7.10 8.25
N ARG A 2 2.88 7.61 7.16
CA ARG A 2 1.44 7.64 6.87
C ARG A 2 1.10 6.53 5.87
N VAL A 3 0.13 5.68 6.15
CA VAL A 3 -0.18 4.51 5.31
C VAL A 3 -1.61 4.60 4.77
N LEU A 4 -1.78 4.36 3.47
CA LEU A 4 -3.09 4.23 2.82
C LEU A 4 -3.33 2.75 2.49
N LEU A 5 -4.38 2.17 3.06
CA LEU A 5 -4.81 0.81 2.76
C LEU A 5 -5.91 0.85 1.71
N ILE A 6 -5.84 -0.01 0.70
CA ILE A 6 -6.89 -0.15 -0.30
C ILE A 6 -7.23 -1.62 -0.38
N SER A 7 -8.43 -1.99 0.06
CA SER A 7 -8.83 -3.38 0.13
C SER A 7 -10.34 -3.49 0.23
N GLU A 8 -10.88 -4.60 -0.27
CA GLU A 8 -12.22 -5.04 0.11
C GLU A 8 -12.30 -5.26 1.63
N ALA A 9 -13.50 -5.08 2.19
CA ALA A 9 -13.75 -5.18 3.63
C ALA A 9 -13.30 -6.52 4.23
N SER A 10 -13.45 -7.61 3.47
CA SER A 10 -13.07 -8.98 3.86
C SER A 10 -11.56 -9.18 4.04
N ASN A 11 -10.74 -8.42 3.32
CA ASN A 11 -9.28 -8.54 3.33
C ASN A 11 -8.59 -7.46 4.19
N LEU A 12 -9.30 -6.38 4.53
CA LEU A 12 -8.73 -5.24 5.23
C LEU A 12 -8.10 -5.58 6.60
N PRO A 13 -8.68 -6.46 7.45
CA PRO A 13 -8.05 -6.83 8.73
C PRO A 13 -6.68 -7.51 8.56
N LYS A 14 -6.54 -8.37 7.52
CA LYS A 14 -5.28 -9.05 7.24
C LYS A 14 -4.23 -8.05 6.76
N LEU A 15 -4.62 -7.15 5.86
CA LEU A 15 -3.75 -6.09 5.36
C LEU A 15 -3.29 -5.15 6.49
N PHE A 16 -4.21 -4.75 7.37
CA PHE A 16 -3.88 -3.94 8.54
C PHE A 16 -2.90 -4.66 9.49
N SER A 17 -3.07 -5.95 9.70
CA SER A 17 -2.12 -6.74 10.50
C SER A 17 -0.73 -6.85 9.84
N ALA A 18 -0.64 -6.82 8.51
CA ALA A 18 0.63 -6.91 7.80
C ALA A 18 1.44 -5.62 7.89
N ILE A 19 0.78 -4.47 7.98
CA ILE A 19 1.42 -3.15 8.05
C ILE A 19 1.60 -2.62 9.48
N SER A 20 0.89 -3.18 10.47
CA SER A 20 0.93 -2.71 11.87
C SER A 20 2.33 -2.78 12.47
N GLY A 21 3.12 -3.78 12.10
CA GLY A 21 4.53 -3.94 12.54
C GLY A 21 5.46 -2.81 12.10
N LEU A 22 5.03 -1.93 11.20
CA LEU A 22 5.77 -0.74 10.78
C LEU A 22 5.53 0.47 11.68
N ASN A 23 4.66 0.35 12.69
CA ASN A 23 4.28 1.42 13.61
C ASN A 23 3.94 2.73 12.86
N PRO A 24 2.96 2.72 11.94
CA PRO A 24 2.56 3.93 11.25
C PRO A 24 1.98 4.98 12.22
N ASN A 25 2.23 6.26 11.94
CA ASN A 25 1.71 7.37 12.73
C ASN A 25 0.27 7.76 12.33
N TYR A 26 -0.16 7.29 11.16
CA TYR A 26 -1.48 7.52 10.61
C TYR A 26 -1.80 6.43 9.59
N VAL A 27 -3.00 5.86 9.66
CA VAL A 27 -3.51 4.84 8.74
C VAL A 27 -4.90 5.24 8.27
N GLU A 28 -5.05 5.40 6.97
CA GLU A 28 -6.35 5.58 6.30
C GLU A 28 -6.64 4.33 5.46
N ALA A 29 -7.90 3.92 5.36
CA ALA A 29 -8.31 2.80 4.54
C ALA A 29 -9.46 3.18 3.61
N ILE A 30 -9.36 2.78 2.34
CA ILE A 30 -10.44 2.79 1.34
C ILE A 30 -10.96 1.37 1.22
N THR A 31 -12.28 1.20 1.37
CA THR A 31 -12.96 -0.11 1.36
C THR A 31 -14.33 -0.04 0.66
N ASN A 32 -14.88 -1.21 0.30
CA ASN A 32 -16.22 -1.36 -0.26
C ASN A 32 -17.30 -1.69 0.78
N GLY A 33 -16.94 -1.77 2.06
CA GLY A 33 -17.88 -2.06 3.14
C GLY A 33 -17.27 -1.88 4.52
N GLU A 34 -18.09 -2.02 5.55
CA GLU A 34 -17.64 -1.95 6.94
C GLU A 34 -16.67 -3.08 7.28
N ALA A 35 -15.60 -2.73 8.00
CA ALA A 35 -14.64 -3.68 8.52
C ALA A 35 -14.19 -3.22 9.91
N LYS A 36 -14.11 -4.15 10.86
CA LYS A 36 -13.62 -3.88 12.22
C LYS A 36 -12.09 -3.83 12.21
N VAL A 37 -11.53 -2.67 11.90
CA VAL A 37 -10.08 -2.41 11.89
C VAL A 37 -9.75 -1.12 12.63
N GLY A 38 -8.62 -1.10 13.34
CA GLY A 38 -8.17 0.05 14.14
C GLY A 38 -7.44 1.11 13.31
N VAL A 39 -8.05 1.58 12.23
CA VAL A 39 -7.51 2.65 11.36
C VAL A 39 -7.96 4.01 11.87
N ASP A 40 -7.18 5.06 11.61
CA ASP A 40 -7.53 6.44 11.98
C ASP A 40 -8.70 6.99 11.15
N LYS A 41 -8.82 6.53 9.90
CA LYS A 41 -9.91 6.92 9.00
C LYS A 41 -10.31 5.77 8.09
N LEU A 42 -11.61 5.49 8.03
CA LEU A 42 -12.21 4.49 7.14
C LEU A 42 -13.10 5.19 6.12
N LEU A 43 -12.78 5.05 4.84
CA LEU A 43 -13.56 5.52 3.71
C LEU A 43 -14.28 4.33 3.07
N ILE A 44 -15.60 4.33 3.17
CA ILE A 44 -16.45 3.32 2.55
C ILE A 44 -17.02 3.90 1.27
N ALA A 45 -16.72 3.27 0.13
CA ALA A 45 -17.21 3.68 -1.18
C ALA A 45 -17.74 2.47 -1.95
N ASN A 46 -18.84 2.65 -2.69
CA ASN A 46 -19.39 1.60 -3.54
C ASN A 46 -18.56 1.49 -4.84
N LEU A 47 -17.53 0.64 -4.82
CA LEU A 47 -16.53 0.54 -5.87
C LEU A 47 -16.64 -0.82 -6.57
N ASN A 48 -17.45 -0.87 -7.63
CA ASN A 48 -17.72 -2.10 -8.39
C ASN A 48 -16.75 -2.33 -9.56
N ALA A 49 -15.98 -1.31 -9.94
CA ALA A 49 -15.02 -1.38 -11.04
C ALA A 49 -13.63 -0.98 -10.55
N ASN A 50 -12.60 -1.67 -11.05
CA ASN A 50 -11.20 -1.39 -10.74
C ASN A 50 -10.82 0.07 -11.03
N GLU A 51 -11.41 0.67 -12.06
CA GLU A 51 -11.18 2.07 -12.41
C GLU A 51 -11.64 3.05 -11.32
N CYS A 52 -12.76 2.76 -10.65
CA CYS A 52 -13.26 3.58 -9.53
C CYS A 52 -12.30 3.51 -8.33
N TRP A 53 -11.75 2.32 -8.05
CA TRP A 53 -10.72 2.16 -7.02
C TRP A 53 -9.48 2.99 -7.33
N VAL A 54 -8.99 2.94 -8.58
CA VAL A 54 -7.82 3.69 -9.00
C VAL A 54 -8.06 5.20 -8.89
N ASN A 55 -9.18 5.72 -9.39
CA ASN A 55 -9.49 7.15 -9.34
C ASN A 55 -9.54 7.68 -7.91
N LEU A 56 -10.30 7.01 -7.03
CA LEU A 56 -10.39 7.41 -5.64
C LEU A 56 -9.04 7.32 -4.93
N ALA A 57 -8.26 6.27 -5.22
CA ALA A 57 -6.93 6.12 -4.65
C ALA A 57 -5.97 7.23 -5.11
N VAL A 58 -6.03 7.66 -6.37
CA VAL A 58 -5.22 8.78 -6.89
C VAL A 58 -5.54 10.07 -6.13
N GLU A 59 -6.83 10.38 -5.93
CA GLU A 59 -7.26 11.57 -5.19
C GLU A 59 -6.81 11.57 -3.72
N ARG A 60 -6.63 10.37 -3.14
CA ARG A 60 -6.23 10.21 -1.73
C ARG A 60 -4.74 9.94 -1.53
N ALA A 61 -4.00 9.55 -2.56
CA ALA A 61 -2.61 9.09 -2.44
C ALA A 61 -1.64 10.18 -1.96
N GLU A 62 -1.97 11.46 -2.19
CA GLU A 62 -1.11 12.56 -1.79
C GLU A 62 -0.86 12.58 -0.27
N GLY A 63 0.41 12.71 0.11
CA GLY A 63 0.83 12.75 1.52
C GLY A 63 0.93 11.39 2.22
N PHE A 64 0.71 10.26 1.54
CA PHE A 64 0.89 8.92 2.11
C PHE A 64 2.24 8.29 1.77
N ASP A 65 2.97 7.90 2.82
CA ASP A 65 4.30 7.28 2.79
C ASP A 65 4.35 5.88 2.17
N LEU A 66 3.24 5.18 2.25
CA LEU A 66 3.09 3.80 1.81
C LEU A 66 1.62 3.63 1.43
N ILE A 67 1.38 3.00 0.29
CA ILE A 67 0.06 2.50 -0.06
C ILE A 67 0.14 0.98 0.04
N ALA A 68 -0.87 0.27 0.53
CA ALA A 68 -0.86 -1.18 0.63
C ALA A 68 -2.14 -1.77 0.03
N LEU A 69 -2.01 -2.83 -0.76
CA LEU A 69 -3.09 -3.48 -1.49
C LEU A 69 -2.93 -5.01 -1.44
N PRO A 70 -3.99 -5.77 -1.10
CA PRO A 70 -3.87 -7.20 -1.04
C PRO A 70 -3.52 -7.77 -2.41
N SER A 71 -2.79 -8.89 -2.50
CA SER A 71 -2.48 -9.46 -3.83
C SER A 71 -3.61 -10.26 -4.45
N SER A 72 -4.87 -9.91 -4.20
CA SER A 72 -5.97 -10.50 -4.96
C SER A 72 -5.79 -10.17 -6.45
N ARG A 73 -6.47 -10.91 -7.33
CA ARG A 73 -6.38 -10.68 -8.77
C ARG A 73 -6.68 -9.21 -9.11
N ASP A 74 -7.79 -8.71 -8.60
CA ASP A 74 -8.28 -7.36 -8.90
C ASP A 74 -7.40 -6.28 -8.29
N MET A 75 -6.94 -6.49 -7.05
CA MET A 75 -6.11 -5.50 -6.37
C MET A 75 -4.69 -5.42 -6.94
N ARG A 76 -4.17 -6.49 -7.56
CA ARG A 76 -2.93 -6.40 -8.35
C ARG A 76 -3.11 -5.54 -9.60
N GLU A 77 -4.26 -5.61 -10.26
CA GLU A 77 -4.58 -4.75 -11.39
C GLU A 77 -4.69 -3.29 -10.94
N VAL A 78 -5.47 -3.03 -9.88
CA VAL A 78 -5.60 -1.69 -9.27
C VAL A 78 -4.24 -1.14 -8.87
N ALA A 79 -3.41 -1.90 -8.15
CA ALA A 79 -2.08 -1.47 -7.72
C ALA A 79 -1.18 -1.08 -8.90
N SER A 80 -1.17 -1.88 -9.97
CA SER A 80 -0.35 -1.61 -11.16
C SER A 80 -0.78 -0.35 -11.90
N ARG A 81 -2.08 -0.08 -12.00
CA ARG A 81 -2.61 1.14 -12.64
C ARG A 81 -2.38 2.36 -11.77
N LEU A 82 -2.64 2.23 -10.47
CA LEU A 82 -2.42 3.28 -9.49
C LEU A 82 -0.97 3.72 -9.52
N SER A 83 -0.02 2.77 -9.47
CA SER A 83 1.41 3.07 -9.43
C SER A 83 1.87 3.90 -10.63
N VAL A 84 1.37 3.58 -11.83
CA VAL A 84 1.63 4.35 -13.05
C VAL A 84 1.03 5.75 -12.95
N ARG A 85 -0.22 5.89 -12.50
CA ARG A 85 -0.90 7.20 -12.42
C ARG A 85 -0.26 8.17 -11.45
N ILE A 86 0.19 7.69 -10.30
CA ILE A 86 0.82 8.54 -9.28
C ILE A 86 2.34 8.60 -9.42
N GLY A 87 2.91 7.87 -10.40
CA GLY A 87 4.34 7.87 -10.66
C GLY A 87 5.17 7.25 -9.54
N VAL A 88 4.63 6.27 -8.80
CA VAL A 88 5.35 5.57 -7.73
C VAL A 88 5.69 4.13 -8.13
N PRO A 89 6.73 3.54 -7.54
CA PRO A 89 7.16 2.18 -7.79
C PRO A 89 6.22 1.21 -7.12
N TYR A 90 6.10 0.04 -7.74
CA TYR A 90 5.24 -1.01 -7.27
C TYR A 90 6.05 -2.28 -7.03
N VAL A 91 5.85 -2.90 -5.86
CA VAL A 91 6.46 -4.18 -5.51
C VAL A 91 5.38 -5.24 -5.41
N ALA A 92 5.25 -6.08 -6.43
CA ALA A 92 4.28 -7.16 -6.43
C ALA A 92 4.72 -8.31 -5.50
N GLY A 93 3.76 -8.88 -4.76
CA GLY A 93 3.91 -10.19 -4.12
C GLY A 93 4.87 -10.21 -2.93
N ALA A 94 5.00 -9.09 -2.24
CA ALA A 94 5.89 -9.00 -1.12
C ALA A 94 5.28 -9.65 0.14
N VAL A 95 6.12 -10.32 0.92
CA VAL A 95 5.75 -11.23 2.01
C VAL A 95 6.10 -10.68 3.40
N GLN A 96 7.04 -9.73 3.45
CA GLN A 96 7.42 -9.05 4.69
C GLN A 96 7.84 -7.60 4.43
N LEU A 97 7.36 -6.70 5.28
CA LEU A 97 7.79 -5.31 5.37
C LEU A 97 8.62 -5.09 6.62
N SER A 98 9.64 -4.24 6.54
CA SER A 98 10.32 -3.72 7.73
C SER A 98 10.86 -2.31 7.50
N LEU A 99 11.03 -1.58 8.60
CA LEU A 99 11.72 -0.29 8.60
C LEU A 99 13.13 -0.49 9.16
N LYS A 100 14.13 -0.54 8.29
CA LYS A 100 15.56 -0.60 8.66
C LYS A 100 16.34 0.27 7.68
N ASP A 101 16.76 1.45 8.14
CA ASP A 101 17.43 2.49 7.33
C ASP A 101 16.63 2.95 6.09
N GLY A 102 15.33 2.63 6.05
CA GLY A 102 14.46 2.75 4.88
C GLY A 102 13.32 1.74 4.92
N LEU A 103 12.50 1.71 3.88
CA LEU A 103 11.47 0.69 3.70
C LEU A 103 12.10 -0.52 3.00
N LEU A 104 12.15 -1.64 3.70
CA LEU A 104 12.58 -2.91 3.14
C LEU A 104 11.38 -3.78 2.80
N ALA A 105 11.40 -4.28 1.58
CA ALA A 105 10.38 -5.15 1.04
C ALA A 105 10.97 -6.51 0.66
N THR A 106 10.58 -7.56 1.37
CA THR A 106 11.00 -8.93 1.04
C THR A 106 9.93 -9.62 0.21
N LYS A 107 10.30 -10.24 -0.90
CA LYS A 107 9.42 -11.09 -1.72
C LYS A 107 10.07 -12.43 -2.03
N LEU A 108 9.23 -13.43 -2.30
CA LEU A 108 9.69 -14.73 -2.80
C LEU A 108 9.99 -14.64 -4.30
N CYS A 109 11.09 -15.25 -4.72
CA CYS A 109 11.46 -15.40 -6.12
C CYS A 109 11.68 -16.88 -6.47
N PHE A 110 11.80 -17.19 -7.77
CA PHE A 110 12.05 -18.55 -8.29
C PHE A 110 11.08 -19.62 -7.77
N GLY A 111 9.79 -19.29 -7.68
CA GLY A 111 8.76 -20.20 -7.17
C GLY A 111 8.88 -20.51 -5.68
N GLY A 112 9.43 -19.59 -4.87
CA GLY A 112 9.58 -19.74 -3.42
C GLY A 112 10.93 -20.28 -2.98
N ARG A 113 11.88 -20.45 -3.90
CA ARG A 113 13.23 -20.97 -3.60
C ARG A 113 14.27 -19.90 -3.31
N GLY A 114 13.91 -18.64 -3.48
CA GLY A 114 14.77 -17.50 -3.16
C GLY A 114 13.99 -16.39 -2.46
N LEU A 115 14.76 -15.56 -1.75
CA LEU A 115 14.29 -14.32 -1.17
C LEU A 115 14.97 -13.16 -1.89
N GLU A 116 14.17 -12.22 -2.37
CA GLU A 116 14.64 -10.94 -2.89
C GLU A 116 14.26 -9.85 -1.89
N VAL A 117 15.24 -9.05 -1.48
CA VAL A 117 15.05 -7.91 -0.58
C VAL A 117 15.26 -6.64 -1.38
N LEU A 118 14.20 -5.85 -1.49
CA LEU A 118 14.20 -4.56 -2.17
C LEU A 118 14.22 -3.46 -1.11
N SER A 119 15.16 -2.53 -1.21
CA SER A 119 15.28 -1.40 -0.30
C SER A 119 14.90 -0.11 -1.01
N SER A 120 14.04 0.69 -0.37
CA SER A 120 13.83 2.09 -0.74
C SER A 120 14.30 2.96 0.41
N GLN A 121 15.03 4.03 0.12
CA GLN A 121 15.18 5.12 1.08
C GLN A 121 13.78 5.72 1.32
N LEU A 122 13.43 5.95 2.58
CA LEU A 122 12.26 6.75 2.90
C LEU A 122 12.57 8.20 2.51
N PRO A 123 11.65 8.92 1.87
CA PRO A 123 11.91 10.30 1.50
C PRO A 123 12.20 11.12 2.77
N VAL A 124 13.38 11.73 2.81
CA VAL A 124 13.67 12.78 3.79
C VAL A 124 12.69 13.91 3.47
N ARG A 125 11.87 14.35 4.44
CA ARG A 125 11.00 15.51 4.28
C ARG A 125 11.88 16.75 4.07
N SER A 126 12.25 17.00 2.82
CA SER A 126 12.74 18.28 2.35
C SER A 126 11.54 19.23 2.25
N GLU A 127 11.64 20.42 2.83
CA GLU A 127 10.62 21.47 2.76
C GLU A 127 10.37 22.02 1.35
N ARG A 128 11.00 21.47 0.32
CA ARG A 128 10.68 21.78 -1.07
C ARG A 128 10.62 20.51 -1.89
N GLY A 129 9.56 20.43 -2.71
CA GLY A 129 9.07 19.25 -3.40
C GLY A 129 10.17 18.32 -3.91
N SER A 130 9.98 17.02 -3.68
CA SER A 130 10.85 15.99 -4.20
C SER A 130 10.01 14.75 -4.53
N GLN A 131 10.31 14.20 -5.71
CA GLN A 131 9.63 13.09 -6.36
C GLN A 131 9.62 11.82 -5.50
N TRP A 132 8.52 11.08 -5.57
CA TRP A 132 8.17 10.01 -4.63
C TRP A 132 8.53 8.63 -5.18
N PHE A 133 9.26 7.83 -4.38
CA PHE A 133 9.36 6.37 -4.54
C PHE A 133 8.72 5.71 -3.31
N ARG A 134 7.58 5.01 -3.45
CA ARG A 134 6.86 4.35 -2.32
C ARG A 134 6.30 2.99 -2.75
N ALA A 135 6.96 1.92 -2.30
CA ALA A 135 6.59 0.52 -2.54
C ALA A 135 5.23 0.16 -1.88
N ILE A 136 4.55 -0.91 -2.34
CA ILE A 136 3.19 -1.31 -1.90
C ILE A 136 3.15 -2.85 -1.71
N PHE A 137 2.42 -3.37 -0.70
CA PHE A 137 2.37 -4.79 -0.27
C PHE A 137 0.99 -5.45 -0.29
N ARG A 138 1.03 -6.81 -0.31
CA ARG A 138 -0.03 -7.82 0.00
C ARG A 138 -0.78 -7.60 1.30
#